data_AF-A0A1G3TYR0-F1
#
_entry.id   AF-A0A1G3TYR0-F1
#
_cell.length_a   1.000
_cell.length_b   1.000
_cell.length_c   1.000
_cell.angle_alpha   90.00
_cell.angle_beta   90.00
_cell.angle_gamma   90.00
#
_symmetry.space_group_name_H-M   'P 1'
#
loop_
_entity.id
_entity.type
_entity.pdbx_description
1 polymer ?
#
loop_
_entity_poly.entity_id
_entity_poly.type
_entity_poly.pdbx_seq_one_letter_code
_entity_poly.pdbx_strand_id
1 'polypeptide(L)'
;MSEKEILLQSIKDFLTPKMLKYALVPFILSLIVMYIIFFIIAGIGVEHLGTMHVQSSQTTIENGIPHTESLEVQLESSGIVKFLMSYTITSWLATFLIYAIGGFLTIYISIFVTVIIIGFLTPLILRDLQKRDYMDVEMIGHSNILYAILSALKWTATMLFLFILFIPFYFIPLINIVAINVPLYYFFHKMLTFDISSN
;
A
#
# COMPACT_ATOMS: atom_id res chain seq x y z
N MET A 1 -15.87 -34.60 -20.02
CA MET A 1 -14.66 -34.03 -20.64
C MET A 1 -13.45 -34.58 -19.92
N SER A 2 -12.40 -34.90 -20.66
CA SER A 2 -11.08 -35.20 -20.09
C SER A 2 -10.47 -33.94 -19.47
N GLU A 3 -9.69 -34.05 -18.39
CA GLU A 3 -9.00 -32.92 -17.76
C GLU A 3 -8.17 -32.10 -18.75
N LYS A 4 -7.57 -32.77 -19.74
CA LYS A 4 -6.81 -32.13 -20.83
C LYS A 4 -7.70 -31.25 -21.71
N GLU A 5 -8.94 -31.67 -21.96
CA GLU A 5 -9.90 -30.91 -22.76
C GLU A 5 -10.39 -29.68 -22.00
N ILE A 6 -10.63 -29.82 -20.69
CA ILE A 6 -10.99 -28.71 -19.80
C ILE A 6 -9.87 -27.67 -19.78
N LEU A 7 -8.62 -28.09 -19.58
CA LEU A 7 -7.48 -27.18 -19.55
C LEU A 7 -7.28 -26.45 -20.89
N LEU A 8 -7.37 -27.18 -22.02
CA LEU A 8 -7.25 -26.57 -23.34
C LEU A 8 -8.39 -25.58 -23.62
N GLN A 9 -9.60 -25.89 -23.15
CA GLN A 9 -10.76 -25.01 -23.26
C GLN A 9 -10.55 -23.75 -22.40
N SER A 10 -10.10 -23.87 -21.15
CA SER A 10 -9.79 -22.72 -20.29
C SER A 10 -8.74 -21.79 -20.88
N ILE A 11 -7.71 -22.32 -21.55
CA ILE A 11 -6.71 -21.49 -22.24
C ILE A 11 -7.34 -20.73 -23.41
N LYS A 12 -8.18 -21.38 -24.21
CA LYS A 12 -8.89 -20.73 -25.32
C LYS A 12 -9.83 -19.64 -24.82
N ASP A 13 -10.55 -19.90 -23.73
CA ASP A 13 -11.47 -18.95 -23.10
C ASP A 13 -10.71 -17.75 -22.51
N PHE A 14 -9.57 -17.99 -21.86
CA PHE A 14 -8.69 -16.93 -21.36
C PHE A 14 -8.19 -16.00 -22.48
N LEU A 15 -7.81 -16.56 -23.64
CA LEU A 15 -7.32 -15.80 -24.79
C LEU A 15 -8.43 -15.04 -25.54
N THR A 16 -9.70 -15.14 -25.14
CA THR A 16 -10.77 -14.34 -25.75
C THR A 16 -10.56 -12.84 -25.48
N PRO A 17 -10.88 -11.94 -26.42
CA PRO A 17 -10.64 -10.49 -26.25
C PRO A 17 -11.29 -9.88 -25.01
N LYS A 18 -12.41 -10.45 -24.55
CA LYS A 18 -13.12 -10.00 -23.35
C LYS A 18 -12.37 -10.42 -22.08
N MET A 19 -11.88 -11.67 -22.02
CA MET A 19 -11.13 -12.18 -20.86
C MET A 19 -9.74 -11.56 -20.77
N LEU A 20 -9.09 -11.32 -21.92
CA LEU A 20 -7.80 -10.62 -21.96
C LEU A 20 -7.92 -9.18 -21.43
N LYS A 21 -9.02 -8.48 -21.73
CA LYS A 21 -9.33 -7.19 -21.10
C LYS A 21 -9.47 -7.34 -19.59
N TYR A 22 -10.19 -8.34 -19.11
CA TYR A 22 -10.33 -8.58 -17.67
C TYR A 22 -9.01 -8.93 -16.98
N ALA A 23 -8.09 -9.62 -17.64
CA ALA A 23 -6.75 -9.89 -17.12
C ALA A 23 -5.87 -8.62 -17.09
N LEU A 24 -6.03 -7.72 -18.06
CA LEU A 24 -5.25 -6.48 -18.15
C LEU A 24 -5.79 -5.34 -17.27
N VAL A 25 -7.09 -5.34 -16.95
CA VAL A 25 -7.71 -4.28 -16.14
C VAL A 25 -7.06 -4.14 -14.74
N PRO A 26 -6.84 -5.20 -13.94
CA PRO A 26 -6.14 -5.10 -12.66
C PRO A 26 -4.74 -4.50 -12.80
N PHE A 27 -4.02 -4.91 -13.85
CA PHE A 27 -2.67 -4.45 -14.11
C PHE A 27 -2.65 -2.95 -14.44
N ILE A 28 -3.49 -2.50 -15.37
CA ILE A 28 -3.56 -1.08 -15.75
C ILE A 28 -4.07 -0.23 -14.58
N LEU A 29 -5.10 -0.69 -13.87
CA LEU A 29 -5.65 0.02 -12.73
C LEU A 29 -4.64 0.14 -11.59
N SER A 30 -3.92 -0.93 -11.26
CA SER A 30 -2.85 -0.88 -10.26
C SER A 30 -1.72 0.05 -10.68
N LEU A 31 -1.33 0.07 -11.95
CA LEU A 31 -0.33 1.00 -12.47
C LEU A 31 -0.78 2.46 -12.29
N ILE A 32 -2.03 2.80 -12.66
CA ILE A 32 -2.59 4.14 -12.50
C ILE A 32 -2.62 4.55 -11.02
N VAL A 33 -3.14 3.69 -10.15
CA VAL A 33 -3.21 3.96 -8.71
C VAL A 33 -1.82 4.15 -8.11
N MET A 34 -0.86 3.28 -8.47
CA MET A 34 0.52 3.38 -8.00
C MET A 34 1.22 4.64 -8.51
N TYR A 35 0.97 5.05 -9.76
CA TYR A 35 1.47 6.30 -10.30
C TYR A 35 0.96 7.48 -9.45
N ILE A 36 -0.34 7.55 -9.18
CA ILE A 36 -0.94 8.61 -8.35
C ILE A 36 -0.32 8.61 -6.94
N ILE A 37 -0.27 7.46 -6.28
CA ILE A 37 0.31 7.32 -4.93
C ILE A 37 1.78 7.75 -4.91
N PHE A 38 2.57 7.33 -5.91
CA PHE A 38 3.98 7.68 -6.00
C PHE A 38 4.18 9.21 -6.08
N PHE A 39 3.43 9.91 -6.92
CA PHE A 39 3.54 11.37 -7.03
C PHE A 39 3.07 12.10 -5.77
N ILE A 40 2.04 11.58 -5.08
CA ILE A 40 1.60 12.13 -3.80
C ILE A 40 2.70 11.96 -2.74
N ILE A 41 3.24 10.75 -2.58
CA ILE A 41 4.26 10.44 -1.58
C ILE A 41 5.57 11.17 -1.90
N ALA A 42 5.99 11.19 -3.17
CA ALA A 42 7.20 11.89 -3.60
C ALA A 42 7.04 13.41 -3.44
N GLY A 43 5.87 13.97 -3.76
CA GLY A 43 5.57 15.39 -3.54
C GLY A 43 5.70 15.78 -2.07
N ILE A 44 5.03 15.03 -1.18
CA ILE A 44 5.11 15.22 0.28
C ILE A 44 6.55 15.05 0.78
N GLY A 45 7.26 14.02 0.29
CA GLY A 45 8.63 13.73 0.70
C GLY A 45 9.61 14.84 0.32
N VAL A 46 9.50 15.40 -0.88
CA VAL A 46 10.36 16.51 -1.35
C VAL A 46 10.04 17.81 -0.62
N GLU A 47 8.76 18.11 -0.39
CA GLU A 47 8.33 19.31 0.33
C GLU A 47 8.84 19.31 1.79
N HIS A 48 8.75 18.17 2.48
CA HIS A 48 9.29 18.04 3.84
C HIS A 48 10.82 18.05 3.93
N LEU A 49 11.53 17.64 2.88
CA LEU A 49 12.99 17.79 2.82
C LEU A 49 13.41 19.24 2.57
N GLY A 50 12.56 20.03 1.88
CA GLY A 50 12.82 21.43 1.54
C GLY A 50 12.53 22.43 2.66
N THR A 51 11.49 22.22 3.47
CA THR A 51 11.02 23.22 4.45
C THR A 51 10.52 22.59 5.76
N MET A 52 11.44 22.21 6.65
CA MET A 52 11.07 21.83 8.03
C MET A 52 10.93 23.11 8.88
N HIS A 53 9.72 23.67 8.96
CA HIS A 53 9.43 24.78 9.88
C HIS A 53 9.40 24.25 11.32
N VAL A 54 10.51 24.41 12.04
CA VAL A 54 10.57 24.18 13.47
C VAL A 54 10.16 25.48 14.16
N GLN A 55 8.90 25.59 14.56
CA GLN A 55 8.44 26.69 15.39
C GLN A 55 8.78 26.35 16.85
N SER A 56 9.89 26.89 17.35
CA SER A 56 10.29 26.76 18.75
C SER A 56 9.94 28.06 19.48
N SER A 57 9.07 27.97 20.47
CA SER A 57 8.74 29.07 21.37
C SER A 57 9.33 28.74 22.74
N GLN A 58 10.25 29.58 23.20
CA GLN A 58 10.72 29.55 24.59
C GLN A 58 10.08 30.73 25.32
N THR A 59 9.38 30.43 26.41
CA THR A 59 8.92 31.44 27.35
C THR A 59 9.82 31.42 28.57
N THR A 60 10.60 32.47 28.75
CA THR A 60 11.45 32.69 29.93
C THR A 60 10.79 33.75 30.81
N ILE A 61 10.70 33.50 32.11
CA ILE A 61 10.18 34.47 33.07
C ILE A 61 11.37 35.21 33.68
N GLU A 62 11.55 36.47 33.29
CA GLU A 62 12.52 37.37 33.92
C GLU A 62 11.74 38.39 34.77
N ASN A 63 12.09 38.50 36.06
CA ASN A 63 11.43 39.40 37.02
C ASN A 63 9.89 39.30 37.08
N GLY A 64 9.33 38.09 36.92
CA GLY A 64 7.89 37.84 37.05
C GLY A 64 7.05 38.23 35.82
N ILE A 65 7.69 38.68 34.74
CA ILE A 65 7.04 38.98 33.47
C ILE A 65 7.40 37.85 32.48
N PRO A 66 6.40 37.16 31.90
CA PRO A 66 6.67 36.12 30.89
C PRO A 66 7.13 36.78 29.59
N HIS A 67 8.39 36.55 29.22
CA HIS A 67 8.94 36.91 27.93
C HIS A 67 8.90 35.68 27.01
N THR A 68 8.07 35.73 25.98
CA THR A 68 7.97 34.69 24.96
C THR A 68 8.75 35.12 23.74
N GLU A 69 9.89 34.49 23.50
CA GLU A 69 10.62 34.65 22.24
C GLU A 69 10.19 33.54 21.28
N SER A 70 9.52 33.94 20.21
CA SER A 70 9.20 33.07 19.08
C SER A 70 10.32 33.19 18.04
N LEU A 71 11.17 32.17 17.95
CA LEU A 71 12.15 32.06 16.89
C LEU A 71 11.50 31.37 15.69
N GLU A 72 11.02 32.16 14.73
CA GLU A 72 10.67 31.66 13.39
C GLU A 72 11.94 31.61 12.54
N VAL A 73 12.72 30.55 12.73
CA VAL A 73 13.81 30.27 11.80
C VAL A 73 13.24 29.43 10.67
N GLN A 74 13.14 30.01 9.47
CA GLN A 74 13.12 29.22 8.23
C GLN A 74 14.47 28.48 8.14
N LEU A 75 14.55 27.35 8.81
CA LEU A 75 15.61 26.38 8.58
C LEU A 75 15.30 25.76 7.22
N GLU A 76 15.75 26.39 6.12
CA GLU A 76 16.11 25.63 4.92
C GLU A 76 16.99 24.49 5.42
N SER A 77 16.47 23.26 5.38
CA SER A 77 17.09 21.99 5.79
C SER A 77 18.34 22.16 6.67
N SER A 78 18.22 21.99 8.00
CA SER A 78 19.29 22.11 9.02
C SER A 78 20.71 22.24 8.46
N GLY A 79 21.51 23.25 8.86
CA GLY A 79 22.84 23.50 8.25
C GLY A 79 23.74 22.28 8.05
N ILE A 80 23.56 21.20 8.83
CA ILE A 80 24.12 19.86 8.63
C ILE A 80 23.68 19.22 7.30
N VAL A 81 22.39 19.19 6.96
CA VAL A 81 21.88 18.64 5.69
C VAL A 81 22.44 19.42 4.50
N LYS A 82 22.43 20.77 4.55
CA LYS A 82 23.01 21.61 3.49
C LYS A 82 24.53 21.41 3.35
N PHE A 83 25.25 21.30 4.47
CA PHE A 83 26.67 20.98 4.50
C PHE A 83 26.96 19.58 3.95
N LEU A 84 26.21 18.57 4.38
CA LEU A 84 26.32 17.19 3.89
C LEU A 84 26.03 17.13 2.38
N MET A 85 24.96 17.77 1.91
CA MET A 85 24.59 17.82 0.48
C MET A 85 25.55 18.66 -0.37
N SER A 86 26.40 19.50 0.23
CA SER A 86 27.45 20.24 -0.51
C SER A 86 28.54 19.32 -1.08
N TYR A 87 28.73 18.14 -0.48
CA TYR A 87 29.66 17.12 -0.96
C TYR A 87 28.98 16.20 -1.98
N THR A 88 29.60 16.02 -3.14
CA THR A 88 29.08 15.22 -4.25
C THR A 88 28.73 13.78 -3.84
N ILE A 89 29.59 13.14 -3.04
CA ILE A 89 29.41 11.75 -2.60
C ILE A 89 28.19 11.63 -1.68
N THR A 90 28.05 12.56 -0.74
CA THR A 90 26.97 12.54 0.26
C THR A 90 25.62 12.87 -0.38
N SER A 91 25.59 13.81 -1.33
CA SER A 91 24.38 14.13 -2.11
C SER A 91 23.92 12.96 -2.97
N TRP A 92 24.87 12.28 -3.64
CA TRP A 92 24.58 11.06 -4.39
C TRP A 92 24.06 9.94 -3.48
N LEU A 93 24.70 9.72 -2.32
CA LEU A 93 24.29 8.69 -1.37
C LEU A 93 22.92 8.99 -0.76
N ALA A 94 22.64 10.24 -0.39
CA ALA A 94 21.34 10.65 0.13
C ALA A 94 20.23 10.43 -0.90
N THR A 95 20.48 10.87 -2.15
CA THR A 95 19.55 10.67 -3.27
C THR A 95 19.31 9.19 -3.55
N PHE A 96 20.38 8.38 -3.54
CA PHE A 96 20.29 6.93 -3.68
C PHE A 96 19.45 6.30 -2.57
N LEU A 97 19.68 6.66 -1.29
CA LEU A 97 18.93 6.12 -0.16
C LEU A 97 17.44 6.49 -0.22
N ILE A 98 17.12 7.73 -0.61
CA ILE A 98 15.73 8.17 -0.80
C ILE A 98 15.05 7.34 -1.88
N TYR A 99 15.68 7.17 -3.05
CA TYR A 99 15.11 6.36 -4.13
C TYR A 99 15.06 4.86 -3.79
N ALA A 100 16.06 4.34 -3.08
CA ALA A 100 16.07 2.93 -2.67
C ALA A 100 14.95 2.65 -1.66
N ILE A 101 14.86 3.42 -0.58
CA ILE A 101 13.83 3.28 0.45
C ILE A 101 12.45 3.54 -0.15
N GLY A 102 12.30 4.62 -0.93
CA GLY A 102 11.05 4.95 -1.60
C GLY A 102 10.62 3.89 -2.61
N GLY A 103 11.56 3.33 -3.37
CA GLY A 103 11.34 2.22 -4.30
C GLY A 103 10.88 0.95 -3.58
N PHE A 104 11.57 0.55 -2.51
CA PHE A 104 11.16 -0.59 -1.68
C PHE A 104 9.77 -0.37 -1.09
N LEU A 105 9.49 0.81 -0.55
CA LEU A 105 8.17 1.15 0.00
C LEU A 105 7.09 1.09 -1.09
N THR A 106 7.38 1.59 -2.28
CA THR A 106 6.47 1.56 -3.44
C THR A 106 6.15 0.12 -3.83
N ILE A 107 7.15 -0.76 -3.89
CA ILE A 107 6.93 -2.20 -4.16
C ILE A 107 6.09 -2.83 -3.05
N TYR A 108 6.35 -2.55 -1.78
CA TYR A 108 5.53 -3.10 -0.70
C TYR A 108 4.08 -2.65 -0.78
N ILE A 109 3.84 -1.35 -1.00
CA ILE A 109 2.49 -0.80 -1.14
C ILE A 109 1.77 -1.37 -2.38
N SER A 110 2.49 -1.62 -3.48
CA SER A 110 1.89 -2.13 -4.71
C SER A 110 1.24 -3.50 -4.51
N ILE A 111 1.85 -4.39 -3.71
CA ILE A 111 1.29 -5.71 -3.43
C ILE A 111 -0.08 -5.57 -2.75
N PHE A 112 -0.22 -4.65 -1.78
CA PHE A 112 -1.51 -4.37 -1.15
C PHE A 112 -2.53 -3.83 -2.13
N VAL A 113 -2.16 -2.82 -2.91
CA VAL A 113 -3.03 -2.21 -3.93
C VAL A 113 -3.51 -3.25 -4.93
N THR A 114 -2.61 -4.11 -5.42
CA THR A 114 -2.94 -5.17 -6.36
C THR A 114 -3.91 -6.19 -5.77
N VAL A 115 -3.67 -6.67 -4.56
CA VAL A 115 -4.58 -7.64 -3.91
C VAL A 115 -5.97 -7.04 -3.67
N ILE A 116 -6.04 -5.77 -3.28
CA ILE A 116 -7.30 -5.04 -3.13
C ILE A 116 -8.04 -4.95 -4.47
N ILE A 117 -7.35 -4.53 -5.53
CA ILE A 117 -7.95 -4.39 -6.87
C ILE A 117 -8.47 -5.73 -7.39
N ILE A 118 -7.67 -6.80 -7.27
CA ILE A 118 -8.06 -8.14 -7.73
C ILE A 118 -9.28 -8.64 -6.96
N GLY A 119 -9.26 -8.57 -5.63
CA GLY A 119 -10.38 -9.02 -4.80
C GLY A 119 -11.71 -8.32 -5.11
N PHE A 120 -11.68 -7.08 -5.62
CA PHE A 120 -12.87 -6.38 -6.11
C PHE A 120 -13.28 -6.76 -7.54
N LEU A 121 -12.31 -7.09 -8.40
CA LEU A 121 -12.58 -7.40 -9.80
C LEU A 121 -13.02 -8.85 -10.01
N THR A 122 -12.53 -9.79 -9.21
CA THR A 122 -12.90 -11.21 -9.28
C THR A 122 -14.41 -11.47 -9.33
N PRO A 123 -15.26 -10.91 -8.45
CA PRO A 123 -16.70 -11.14 -8.53
C PRO A 123 -17.32 -10.60 -9.85
N LEU A 124 -16.75 -9.53 -10.42
CA LEU A 124 -17.19 -9.00 -11.72
C LEU A 124 -16.82 -9.95 -12.87
N ILE A 125 -15.60 -10.49 -12.85
CA ILE A 125 -15.11 -11.44 -13.87
C ILE A 125 -15.89 -12.74 -13.79
N LEU A 126 -16.06 -13.30 -12.59
CA LEU A 126 -16.80 -14.54 -12.38
C LEU A 126 -18.23 -14.38 -12.91
N ARG A 127 -18.91 -13.28 -12.59
CA ARG A 127 -20.30 -13.04 -13.03
C ARG A 127 -20.43 -13.04 -14.55
N ASP A 128 -19.44 -12.48 -15.23
CA ASP A 128 -19.41 -12.44 -16.68
C ASP A 128 -19.05 -13.78 -17.32
N LEU A 129 -18.19 -14.58 -16.66
CA LEU A 129 -17.81 -15.92 -17.10
C LEU A 129 -18.98 -16.91 -16.95
N GLN A 130 -19.66 -16.90 -15.80
CA GLN A 130 -20.84 -17.73 -15.54
C GLN A 130 -21.94 -17.49 -16.58
N LYS A 131 -22.24 -16.22 -16.89
CA LYS A 131 -23.24 -15.87 -17.90
C LYS A 131 -22.89 -16.35 -19.31
N ARG A 132 -21.62 -16.56 -19.62
CA ARG A 132 -21.17 -16.94 -20.97
C ARG A 132 -21.06 -18.46 -21.12
N ASP A 133 -20.35 -19.09 -20.19
CA ASP A 133 -19.84 -20.45 -20.37
C ASP A 133 -20.35 -21.43 -19.29
N TYR A 134 -20.92 -20.95 -18.19
CA TYR A 134 -21.33 -21.78 -17.03
C TYR A 134 -22.69 -21.34 -16.46
N MET A 135 -23.70 -21.20 -17.33
CA MET A 135 -25.03 -20.71 -16.94
C MET A 135 -25.76 -21.65 -15.97
N ASP A 136 -25.39 -22.92 -15.99
CA ASP A 136 -25.92 -24.02 -15.19
C ASP A 136 -25.30 -24.10 -13.78
N VAL A 137 -24.24 -23.34 -13.51
CA VAL A 137 -23.57 -23.29 -12.21
C VAL A 137 -24.15 -22.15 -11.38
N GLU A 138 -24.77 -22.44 -10.24
CA GLU A 138 -25.21 -21.40 -9.30
C GLU A 138 -24.01 -20.77 -8.57
N MET A 139 -23.96 -19.45 -8.54
CA MET A 139 -22.96 -18.72 -7.74
C MET A 139 -23.41 -18.59 -6.30
N ILE A 140 -22.63 -19.15 -5.39
CA ILE A 140 -22.81 -19.00 -3.95
C ILE A 140 -21.82 -17.94 -3.45
N GLY A 141 -22.31 -16.91 -2.74
CA GLY A 141 -21.48 -16.05 -1.88
C GLY A 141 -20.73 -14.84 -2.46
N HIS A 142 -20.68 -14.60 -3.77
CA HIS A 142 -19.74 -13.62 -4.35
C HIS A 142 -20.37 -12.35 -4.97
N SER A 143 -21.67 -12.10 -4.79
CA SER A 143 -22.38 -11.12 -5.64
C SER A 143 -22.38 -9.67 -5.14
N ASN A 144 -21.82 -9.35 -3.97
CA ASN A 144 -21.96 -8.01 -3.38
C ASN A 144 -20.64 -7.24 -3.20
N ILE A 145 -20.39 -6.29 -4.10
CA ILE A 145 -19.25 -5.37 -4.08
C ILE A 145 -19.20 -4.57 -2.76
N LEU A 146 -20.35 -4.16 -2.21
CA LEU A 146 -20.39 -3.43 -0.94
C LEU A 146 -19.91 -4.30 0.22
N TYR A 147 -20.29 -5.57 0.23
CA TYR A 147 -19.82 -6.53 1.23
C TYR A 147 -18.31 -6.74 1.11
N ALA A 148 -17.78 -6.85 -0.13
CA ALA A 148 -16.35 -6.91 -0.38
C ALA A 148 -15.63 -5.67 0.19
N ILE A 149 -16.18 -4.47 -0.03
CA ILE A 149 -15.55 -3.21 0.39
C ILE A 149 -15.51 -3.12 1.91
N LEU A 150 -16.63 -3.40 2.57
CA LEU A 150 -16.72 -3.38 4.03
C LEU A 150 -15.83 -4.45 4.66
N SER A 151 -15.73 -5.62 4.04
CA SER A 151 -14.85 -6.71 4.51
C SER A 151 -13.39 -6.32 4.38
N ALA A 152 -12.97 -5.79 3.23
CA ALA A 152 -11.61 -5.30 3.01
C ALA A 152 -11.25 -4.19 4.02
N LEU A 153 -12.15 -3.22 4.24
CA LEU A 153 -11.95 -2.14 5.21
C LEU A 153 -11.81 -2.69 6.64
N LYS A 154 -12.64 -3.65 7.04
CA LYS A 154 -12.55 -4.33 8.35
C LYS A 154 -11.20 -5.03 8.52
N TRP A 155 -10.72 -5.74 7.49
CA TRP A 155 -9.44 -6.44 7.56
C TRP A 155 -8.26 -5.48 7.60
N THR A 156 -8.31 -4.39 6.82
CA THR A 156 -7.32 -3.29 6.90
C THR A 156 -7.29 -2.68 8.30
N ALA A 157 -8.45 -2.35 8.88
CA ALA A 157 -8.51 -1.79 10.23
C ALA A 157 -7.96 -2.77 11.28
N THR A 158 -8.27 -4.07 11.14
CA THR A 158 -7.73 -5.11 12.04
C THR A 158 -6.21 -5.23 11.88
N MET A 159 -5.68 -5.16 10.65
CA MET A 159 -4.24 -5.16 10.40
C MET A 159 -3.56 -3.96 11.07
N LEU A 160 -4.11 -2.75 10.92
CA LEU A 160 -3.58 -1.54 11.57
C LEU A 160 -3.62 -1.66 13.09
N PHE A 161 -4.68 -2.23 13.64
CA PHE A 161 -4.76 -2.51 15.07
C PHE A 161 -3.68 -3.50 15.52
N LEU A 162 -3.45 -4.58 14.77
CA LEU A 162 -2.39 -5.55 15.06
C LEU A 162 -0.99 -4.89 14.99
N PHE A 163 -0.77 -3.94 14.08
CA PHE A 163 0.47 -3.18 14.05
C PHE A 163 0.72 -2.40 15.33
N ILE A 164 -0.33 -1.79 15.91
CA ILE A 164 -0.23 -1.05 17.17
C ILE A 164 -0.05 -2.02 18.34
N LEU A 165 -0.80 -3.12 18.34
CA LEU A 165 -0.75 -4.14 19.40
C LEU A 165 0.66 -4.76 19.53
N PHE A 166 1.36 -4.96 18.42
CA PHE A 166 2.68 -5.58 18.41
C PHE A 166 3.86 -4.62 18.60
N ILE A 167 3.62 -3.33 18.85
CA ILE A 167 4.69 -2.34 19.15
C ILE A 167 5.70 -2.84 20.20
N PRO A 168 5.29 -3.48 21.33
CA PRO A 168 6.24 -3.96 22.33
C PRO A 168 7.24 -4.99 21.80
N PHE A 169 6.86 -5.75 20.78
CA PHE A 169 7.68 -6.84 20.23
C PHE A 169 8.64 -6.39 19.12
N TYR A 170 8.49 -5.17 18.58
CA TYR A 170 9.36 -4.66 17.51
C TYR A 170 10.78 -4.37 17.97
N PHE A 171 10.99 -4.17 19.27
CA PHE A 171 12.30 -3.90 19.85
C PHE A 171 13.08 -5.17 20.21
N ILE A 172 12.44 -6.34 20.12
CA ILE A 172 13.09 -7.62 20.43
C ILE A 172 13.65 -8.21 19.13
N PRO A 173 14.98 -8.38 18.99
CA PRO A 173 15.57 -8.97 17.80
C PRO A 173 14.97 -10.35 17.49
N LEU A 174 14.86 -10.70 16.20
CA LEU A 174 14.21 -11.90 15.66
C LEU A 174 12.68 -11.95 15.84
N ILE A 175 12.17 -11.60 17.03
CA ILE A 175 10.72 -11.51 17.28
C ILE A 175 10.12 -10.37 16.46
N ASN A 176 10.84 -9.28 16.26
CA ASN A 176 10.43 -8.15 15.44
C ASN A 176 10.05 -8.57 14.00
N ILE A 177 10.79 -9.51 13.41
CA ILE A 177 10.50 -10.05 12.06
C ILE A 177 9.13 -10.69 12.06
N VAL A 178 8.82 -11.53 13.05
CA VAL A 178 7.50 -12.18 13.15
C VAL A 178 6.43 -11.14 13.44
N ALA A 179 6.65 -10.26 14.42
CA ALA A 179 5.70 -9.24 14.86
C ALA A 179 5.27 -8.30 13.74
N ILE A 180 6.18 -7.89 12.85
CA ILE A 180 5.89 -7.04 11.68
C ILE A 180 5.12 -7.84 10.61
N ASN A 181 5.42 -9.12 10.43
CA ASN A 181 4.83 -9.95 9.38
C ASN A 181 3.44 -10.51 9.74
N VAL A 182 3.09 -10.67 11.02
CA VAL A 182 1.77 -11.18 11.43
C VAL A 182 0.60 -10.30 10.95
N PRO A 183 0.61 -8.97 11.15
CA PRO A 183 -0.42 -8.10 10.60
C PRO A 183 -0.56 -8.23 9.08
N LEU A 184 0.58 -8.20 8.37
CA LEU A 184 0.63 -8.34 6.91
C LEU A 184 0.00 -9.68 6.48
N TYR A 185 0.47 -10.78 7.08
CA TYR A 185 -0.04 -12.13 6.81
C TYR A 185 -1.54 -12.23 7.04
N TYR A 186 -2.06 -11.69 8.16
CA TYR A 186 -3.48 -11.69 8.45
C TYR A 186 -4.29 -11.03 7.32
N PHE A 187 -3.87 -9.83 6.88
CA PHE A 187 -4.54 -9.12 5.80
C PHE A 187 -4.50 -9.90 4.48
N PHE A 188 -3.31 -10.36 4.07
CA PHE A 188 -3.13 -11.14 2.85
C PHE A 188 -3.96 -12.41 2.86
N HIS A 189 -3.92 -13.16 3.96
CA HIS A 189 -4.69 -14.38 4.10
C HIS A 189 -6.19 -14.13 3.98
N LYS A 190 -6.72 -13.06 4.62
CA LYS A 190 -8.15 -12.73 4.52
C LYS A 190 -8.57 -12.29 3.12
N MET A 191 -7.79 -11.42 2.48
CA MET A 191 -8.06 -10.97 1.11
C MET A 191 -7.99 -12.11 0.10
N LEU A 192 -6.96 -12.96 0.18
CA LEU A 192 -6.82 -14.11 -0.71
C LEU A 192 -7.94 -15.11 -0.48
N THR A 193 -8.24 -15.45 0.78
CA THR A 193 -9.35 -16.37 1.08
C THR A 193 -10.67 -15.82 0.55
N PHE A 194 -10.92 -14.52 0.66
CA PHE A 194 -12.10 -13.90 0.06
C PHE A 194 -12.14 -14.01 -1.47
N ASP A 195 -10.98 -14.01 -2.12
CA ASP A 195 -10.84 -14.09 -3.57
C ASP A 195 -11.03 -15.52 -4.12
N ILE A 196 -10.49 -16.52 -3.41
CA ILE A 196 -10.46 -17.93 -3.88
C ILE A 196 -11.44 -18.87 -3.18
N SER A 197 -12.00 -18.49 -2.02
CA SER A 197 -12.88 -19.36 -1.23
C SER A 197 -14.33 -19.18 -1.65
N SER A 198 -14.86 -20.17 -2.38
CA SER A 198 -16.28 -20.52 -2.28
C SER A 198 -16.57 -20.89 -0.83
N ASN A 199 -17.26 -20.02 -0.07
CA ASN A 199 -17.91 -20.46 1.17
C ASN A 199 -19.11 -21.35 0.82
#